data_AF-A0A954M7P0-F1
#
_entry.id   AF-A0A954M7P0-F1
#
_cell.length_a   1.000
_cell.length_b   1.000
_cell.length_c   1.000
_cell.angle_alpha   90.00
_cell.angle_beta   90.00
_cell.angle_gamma   90.00
#
_symmetry.space_group_name_H-M   'P 1'
#
loop_
_entity.id
_entity.type
_entity.pdbx_description
1 polymer ?
#
loop_
_entity_poly.entity_id
_entity_poly.type
_entity_poly.pdbx_seq_one_letter_code
_entity_poly.pdbx_strand_id
1 'polypeptide(L)'
;LGLLGLLSQPLFMGGFTLLITVEATLSWRSRRRRDAESRTRVLFSRSRVAMICLAACLPFVACMLLGAMLPSTDFDVKEYHLQGPKEYFLAGRIHFLPHNVYTSFPFLTEMLSLAGMVVYGDWYFGALVGKTVLMVFAPITALAVYAIARRLTDQPSSGWFAALAYLSTPWAYRISIIAYTEGAMCCYVALALLAWLIFQDR
;
A
#
# COMPACT_ATOMS: atom_id res chain seq x y z
N LEU A 1 -16.31 -13.28 4.19
CA LEU A 1 -16.33 -13.92 2.85
C LEU A 1 -15.41 -15.14 2.80
N GLY A 2 -14.10 -14.99 2.99
CA GLY A 2 -13.15 -16.10 2.85
C GLY A 2 -13.39 -17.31 3.77
N LEU A 3 -13.67 -17.11 5.06
CA LEU A 3 -14.00 -18.19 6.00
C LEU A 3 -15.31 -18.93 5.64
N LEU A 4 -16.23 -18.26 4.94
CA LEU A 4 -17.50 -18.82 4.49
C LEU A 4 -17.38 -19.55 3.15
N GLY A 5 -16.19 -19.64 2.58
CA GLY A 5 -15.95 -20.21 1.25
C GLY A 5 -16.48 -19.37 0.08
N LEU A 6 -16.51 -18.06 0.28
CA LEU A 6 -16.97 -17.10 -0.73
C LEU A 6 -15.80 -16.34 -1.38
N LEU A 7 -14.68 -17.03 -1.67
CA LEU A 7 -13.57 -16.46 -2.45
C LEU A 7 -13.88 -16.49 -3.95
N SER A 8 -14.98 -15.86 -4.35
CA SER A 8 -15.40 -15.80 -5.76
C SER A 8 -15.00 -14.48 -6.41
N GLN A 9 -14.50 -14.55 -7.64
CA GLN A 9 -14.12 -13.38 -8.43
C GLN A 9 -15.25 -12.33 -8.58
N PRO A 10 -16.52 -12.70 -8.92
CA PRO A 10 -17.59 -11.71 -9.07
C PRO A 10 -17.91 -10.94 -7.78
N LEU A 11 -17.89 -11.62 -6.63
CA LEU A 11 -18.15 -10.96 -5.34
C LEU A 11 -17.05 -9.93 -5.01
N PHE A 12 -15.78 -10.27 -5.26
CA PHE A 12 -14.67 -9.35 -5.01
C PHE A 12 -14.70 -8.17 -5.98
N MET A 13 -14.89 -8.42 -7.28
CA MET A 13 -15.02 -7.35 -8.28
C MET A 13 -16.21 -6.43 -7.98
N GLY A 14 -17.36 -6.98 -7.64
CA GLY A 14 -18.55 -6.22 -7.23
C GLY A 14 -18.29 -5.40 -5.98
N GLY A 15 -17.65 -5.99 -4.96
CA GLY A 15 -17.26 -5.30 -3.73
C GLY A 15 -16.30 -4.12 -3.99
N PHE A 16 -15.24 -4.33 -4.76
CA PHE A 16 -14.31 -3.25 -5.12
C PHE A 16 -14.98 -2.16 -5.96
N THR A 17 -15.82 -2.52 -6.92
CA THR A 17 -16.57 -1.55 -7.73
C THR A 17 -17.51 -0.72 -6.86
N LEU A 18 -18.18 -1.34 -5.90
CA LEU A 18 -19.03 -0.65 -4.93
C LEU A 18 -18.21 0.33 -4.07
N LEU A 19 -17.07 -0.10 -3.53
CA LEU A 19 -16.21 0.76 -2.72
C LEU A 19 -15.70 1.97 -3.53
N ILE A 20 -15.23 1.74 -4.75
CA ILE A 20 -14.74 2.81 -5.64
C ILE A 20 -15.86 3.78 -5.99
N THR A 21 -17.06 3.30 -6.33
CA THR A 21 -18.20 4.15 -6.69
C THR A 21 -18.72 4.95 -5.51
N VAL A 22 -18.79 4.35 -4.32
CA VAL A 22 -19.14 5.05 -3.07
C VAL A 22 -18.13 6.15 -2.77
N GLU A 23 -16.83 5.82 -2.78
CA GLU A 23 -15.79 6.81 -2.52
C GLU A 23 -15.78 7.93 -3.56
N ALA A 24 -15.92 7.61 -4.85
CA ALA A 24 -16.02 8.60 -5.91
C ALA A 24 -17.24 9.53 -5.72
N THR A 25 -18.38 8.98 -5.30
CA THR A 25 -19.61 9.75 -5.04
C THR A 25 -19.47 10.65 -3.82
N LEU A 26 -18.91 10.14 -2.72
CA LEU A 26 -18.65 10.92 -1.51
C LEU A 26 -17.63 12.02 -1.76
N SER A 27 -16.54 11.70 -2.46
CA SER A 27 -15.52 12.65 -2.89
C SER A 27 -16.10 13.72 -3.82
N TRP A 28 -16.95 13.36 -4.77
CA TRP A 28 -17.63 14.32 -5.66
C TRP A 28 -18.57 15.26 -4.89
N ARG A 29 -19.38 14.73 -3.97
CA ARG A 29 -20.26 15.54 -3.10
C ARG A 29 -19.47 16.47 -2.19
N SER A 30 -18.38 15.98 -1.59
CA SER A 30 -17.47 16.74 -0.74
C SER A 30 -16.80 17.87 -1.51
N ARG A 31 -16.29 17.60 -2.72
CA ARG A 31 -15.71 18.62 -3.61
C ARG A 31 -16.75 19.68 -4.01
N ARG A 32 -17.94 19.28 -4.41
CA ARG A 32 -19.02 20.22 -4.76
C ARG A 32 -19.39 21.15 -3.60
N ARG A 33 -19.36 20.63 -2.36
CA ARG A 33 -19.56 21.44 -1.14
C ARG A 33 -18.38 22.37 -0.86
N ARG A 34 -17.13 21.91 -1.00
CA ARG A 34 -15.93 22.74 -0.82
C ARG A 34 -15.76 23.80 -1.90
N ASP A 35 -16.05 23.51 -3.16
CA ASP A 35 -16.02 24.47 -4.26
C ASP A 35 -17.10 25.56 -4.09
N ALA A 36 -18.20 25.25 -3.40
CA ALA A 36 -19.21 26.21 -2.99
C ALA A 36 -18.79 27.05 -1.75
N GLU A 37 -17.86 26.56 -0.92
CA GLU A 37 -17.43 27.21 0.32
C GLU A 37 -16.05 27.92 0.23
N SER A 38 -15.10 27.52 -0.63
CA SER A 38 -13.77 28.16 -0.74
C SER A 38 -12.85 27.62 -1.87
N ARG A 39 -12.30 28.54 -2.69
CA ARG A 39 -11.12 28.34 -3.57
C ARG A 39 -9.87 28.01 -2.74
N THR A 40 -9.59 26.75 -2.47
CA THR A 40 -8.36 26.36 -1.76
C THR A 40 -7.25 26.00 -2.76
N ARG A 41 -6.13 26.73 -2.68
CA ARG A 41 -4.94 26.60 -3.53
C ARG A 41 -4.34 25.20 -3.45
N VAL A 42 -3.93 24.66 -4.60
CA VAL A 42 -3.17 23.41 -4.73
C VAL A 42 -1.92 23.48 -3.83
N LEU A 43 -1.80 22.52 -2.91
CA LEU A 43 -0.75 22.42 -1.88
C LEU A 43 0.67 22.14 -2.40
N PHE A 44 0.85 22.00 -3.71
CA PHE A 44 2.16 21.96 -4.33
C PHE A 44 2.67 23.38 -4.54
N SER A 45 3.41 23.88 -3.55
CA SER A 45 4.34 24.97 -3.80
C SER A 45 5.19 24.57 -5.00
N ARG A 46 5.17 25.36 -6.09
CA ARG A 46 6.06 25.22 -7.27
C ARG A 46 7.52 25.57 -6.90
N SER A 47 7.98 25.05 -5.77
CA SER A 47 9.35 25.18 -5.30
C SER A 47 10.25 24.32 -6.20
N ARG A 48 11.41 24.86 -6.58
CA ARG A 48 12.44 24.10 -7.31
C ARG A 48 12.85 22.83 -6.53
N VAL A 49 12.91 22.91 -5.20
CA VAL A 49 13.24 21.77 -4.33
C VAL A 49 12.19 20.66 -4.48
N ALA A 50 10.90 21.02 -4.48
CA ALA A 50 9.82 20.05 -4.66
C ALA A 50 9.93 19.32 -6.01
N MET A 51 10.19 20.06 -7.09
CA MET A 51 10.35 19.48 -8.43
C MET A 51 11.58 18.57 -8.53
N ILE A 52 12.72 19.00 -7.98
CA ILE A 52 13.96 18.21 -7.98
C ILE A 52 13.77 16.93 -7.17
N CYS A 53 13.24 17.02 -5.94
CA CYS A 53 13.00 15.85 -5.11
C CYS A 53 11.97 14.90 -5.74
N LEU A 54 10.90 15.42 -6.34
CA LEU A 54 9.91 14.59 -7.04
C LEU A 54 10.54 13.86 -8.24
N ALA A 55 11.32 14.57 -9.06
CA ALA A 55 12.05 13.97 -10.18
C ALA A 55 13.06 12.92 -9.69
N ALA A 56 13.73 13.16 -8.56
CA ALA A 56 14.67 12.22 -7.95
C ALA A 56 13.97 11.00 -7.34
N CYS A 57 12.75 11.13 -6.81
CA CYS A 57 11.96 10.01 -6.28
C CYS A 57 11.43 9.09 -7.39
N LEU A 58 11.10 9.66 -8.56
CA LEU A 58 10.50 8.94 -9.67
C LEU A 58 11.25 7.66 -10.08
N PRO A 59 12.57 7.65 -10.32
CA PRO A 59 13.28 6.43 -10.68
C PRO A 59 13.22 5.36 -9.58
N PHE A 60 13.26 5.73 -8.30
CA PHE A 60 13.14 4.76 -7.21
C PHE A 60 11.76 4.11 -7.20
N VAL A 61 10.69 4.91 -7.26
CA VAL A 61 9.32 4.39 -7.29
C VAL A 61 9.06 3.56 -8.54
N ALA A 62 9.57 3.99 -9.70
CA ALA A 62 9.45 3.23 -10.95
C ALA A 62 10.17 1.88 -10.86
N CYS A 63 11.41 1.84 -10.36
CA CYS A 63 12.15 0.60 -10.17
C CYS A 63 11.49 -0.32 -9.12
N MET A 64 10.94 0.24 -8.03
CA MET A 64 10.16 -0.54 -7.06
C MET A 64 8.93 -1.16 -7.70
N LEU A 65 8.19 -0.41 -8.52
CA LEU A 65 7.02 -0.90 -9.25
C LEU A 65 7.39 -2.03 -10.20
N LEU A 66 8.40 -1.82 -11.05
CA LEU A 66 8.85 -2.83 -12.01
C LEU A 66 9.37 -4.08 -11.29
N GLY A 67 10.14 -3.91 -10.22
CA GLY A 67 10.62 -5.02 -9.39
C GLY A 67 9.50 -5.78 -8.69
N ALA A 68 8.48 -5.07 -8.20
CA ALA A 68 7.31 -5.68 -7.57
C ALA A 68 6.47 -6.52 -8.56
N MET A 69 6.53 -6.23 -9.86
CA MET A 69 5.86 -7.01 -10.91
C MET A 69 6.63 -8.28 -11.33
N LEU A 70 7.89 -8.43 -10.95
CA LEU A 70 8.68 -9.62 -11.27
C LEU A 70 8.35 -10.81 -10.36
N PRO A 71 8.47 -12.06 -10.82
CA PRO A 71 8.37 -13.23 -9.96
C PRO A 71 9.34 -13.15 -8.79
N SER A 72 8.87 -13.48 -7.59
CA SER A 72 9.75 -13.51 -6.41
C SER A 72 10.62 -14.76 -6.42
N THR A 73 11.89 -14.58 -6.08
CA THR A 73 12.85 -15.68 -5.87
C THR A 73 13.04 -16.01 -4.40
N ASP A 74 12.56 -15.15 -3.50
CA ASP A 74 12.73 -15.24 -2.06
C ASP A 74 12.04 -16.46 -1.45
N PHE A 75 12.76 -17.12 -0.54
CA PHE A 75 12.28 -18.31 0.15
C PHE A 75 11.01 -18.01 0.96
N ASP A 76 11.07 -17.03 1.86
CA ASP A 76 9.96 -16.63 2.73
C ASP A 76 8.71 -16.21 1.95
N VAL A 77 8.91 -15.48 0.84
CA VAL A 77 7.79 -15.07 -0.02
C VAL A 77 7.05 -16.30 -0.55
N LYS A 78 7.81 -17.31 -1.01
CA LYS A 78 7.24 -18.52 -1.58
C LYS A 78 6.67 -19.44 -0.52
N GLU A 79 7.34 -19.57 0.62
CA GLU A 79 7.02 -20.56 1.65
C GLU A 79 5.77 -20.18 2.45
N TYR A 80 5.57 -18.89 2.76
CA TYR A 80 4.45 -18.50 3.63
C TYR A 80 3.72 -17.21 3.25
N HIS A 81 4.36 -16.21 2.63
CA HIS A 81 3.61 -15.00 2.23
C HIS A 81 2.68 -15.25 1.04
N LEU A 82 3.03 -16.16 0.12
CA LEU A 82 2.20 -16.51 -1.05
C LEU A 82 1.63 -17.92 -1.00
N GLN A 83 2.26 -18.85 -0.28
CA GLN A 83 1.75 -20.23 -0.20
C GLN A 83 0.40 -20.32 0.49
N GLY A 84 0.24 -19.68 1.66
CA GLY A 84 -1.04 -19.64 2.37
C GLY A 84 -2.17 -19.07 1.50
N PRO A 85 -2.01 -17.86 0.92
CA PRO A 85 -2.98 -17.28 -0.01
C PRO A 85 -3.27 -18.19 -1.21
N LYS A 86 -2.25 -18.82 -1.80
CA LYS A 86 -2.44 -19.76 -2.90
C LYS A 86 -3.33 -20.93 -2.51
N GLU A 87 -3.06 -21.57 -1.37
CA GLU A 87 -3.86 -22.70 -0.89
C GLU A 87 -5.31 -22.29 -0.57
N TYR A 88 -5.52 -21.09 -0.01
CA TYR A 88 -6.86 -20.54 0.21
C TYR A 88 -7.60 -20.26 -1.09
N PHE A 89 -6.92 -19.69 -2.09
CA PHE A 89 -7.47 -19.45 -3.41
C PHE A 89 -7.90 -20.77 -4.06
N LEU A 90 -7.01 -21.78 -4.07
CA LEU A 90 -7.30 -23.09 -4.66
C LEU A 90 -8.43 -23.82 -3.94
N ALA A 91 -8.54 -23.67 -2.63
CA ALA A 91 -9.64 -24.24 -1.84
C ALA A 91 -10.95 -23.43 -1.93
N GLY A 92 -10.93 -22.24 -2.52
CA GLY A 92 -12.06 -21.31 -2.54
C GLY A 92 -12.46 -20.78 -1.15
N ARG A 93 -11.69 -21.08 -0.10
CA ARG A 93 -11.97 -20.71 1.29
C ARG A 93 -10.72 -20.59 2.15
N ILE A 94 -10.77 -19.68 3.10
CA ILE A 94 -9.78 -19.60 4.18
C ILE A 94 -10.10 -20.70 5.19
N HIS A 95 -9.10 -21.50 5.54
CA HIS A 95 -9.21 -22.59 6.51
C HIS A 95 -7.86 -22.81 7.20
N PHE A 96 -7.84 -23.60 8.27
CA PHE A 96 -6.60 -23.92 8.96
C PHE A 96 -5.71 -24.83 8.10
N LEU A 97 -4.41 -24.51 8.02
CA LEU A 97 -3.41 -25.27 7.28
C LEU A 97 -2.43 -25.91 8.28
N PRO A 98 -2.63 -27.19 8.67
CA PRO A 98 -1.84 -27.82 9.73
C PRO A 98 -0.37 -27.99 9.37
N HIS A 99 -0.03 -27.98 8.07
CA HIS A 99 1.33 -28.12 7.56
C HIS A 99 2.07 -26.77 7.45
N ASN A 100 1.40 -25.64 7.62
CA ASN A 100 2.02 -24.31 7.47
C ASN A 100 1.70 -23.41 8.66
N VAL A 101 2.55 -23.50 9.69
CA VAL A 101 2.39 -22.75 10.95
C VAL A 101 2.35 -21.23 10.76
N TYR A 102 3.04 -20.71 9.74
CA TYR A 102 3.10 -19.27 9.47
C TYR A 102 1.73 -18.66 9.15
N THR A 103 0.79 -19.48 8.66
CA THR A 103 -0.59 -19.06 8.37
C THR A 103 -1.45 -18.83 9.62
N SER A 104 -0.90 -19.16 10.80
CA SER A 104 -1.52 -18.87 12.10
C SER A 104 -1.08 -17.54 12.71
N PHE A 105 -0.13 -16.83 12.08
CA PHE A 105 0.26 -15.47 12.46
C PHE A 105 -0.72 -14.42 11.88
N PRO A 106 -0.71 -13.17 12.38
CA PRO A 106 -1.50 -12.09 11.78
C PRO A 106 -1.22 -11.97 10.28
N PHE A 107 -2.26 -12.16 9.46
CA PHE A 107 -2.13 -12.41 8.01
C PHE A 107 -2.65 -11.26 7.15
N LEU A 108 -2.43 -10.02 7.59
CA LEU A 108 -3.08 -8.81 7.05
C LEU A 108 -2.71 -8.57 5.57
N THR A 109 -1.41 -8.50 5.27
CA THR A 109 -0.92 -8.18 3.93
C THR A 109 -1.14 -9.33 2.95
N GLU A 110 -1.10 -10.55 3.44
CA GLU A 110 -1.33 -11.77 2.67
C GLU A 110 -2.79 -11.86 2.19
N MET A 111 -3.74 -11.26 2.92
CA MET A 111 -5.11 -11.10 2.42
C MET A 111 -5.20 -10.16 1.22
N LEU A 112 -4.28 -9.20 1.05
CA LEU A 112 -4.21 -8.37 -0.17
C LEU A 112 -3.69 -9.21 -1.35
N SER A 113 -2.72 -10.08 -1.10
CA SER A 113 -2.24 -11.04 -2.11
C SER A 113 -3.35 -12.01 -2.51
N LEU A 114 -4.09 -12.56 -1.54
CA LEU A 114 -5.26 -13.40 -1.80
C LEU A 114 -6.33 -12.66 -2.61
N ALA A 115 -6.63 -11.40 -2.26
CA ALA A 115 -7.57 -10.59 -3.02
C ALA A 115 -7.11 -10.39 -4.47
N GLY A 116 -5.80 -10.17 -4.70
CA GLY A 116 -5.21 -10.12 -6.03
C GLY A 116 -5.42 -11.42 -6.83
N MET A 117 -5.20 -12.58 -6.20
CA MET A 117 -5.49 -13.90 -6.77
C MET A 117 -6.96 -14.05 -7.17
N VAL A 118 -7.88 -13.71 -6.26
CA VAL A 118 -9.33 -13.85 -6.49
C VAL A 118 -9.82 -12.89 -7.59
N VAL A 119 -9.38 -11.64 -7.60
CA VAL A 119 -9.78 -10.66 -8.62
C VAL A 119 -9.22 -11.01 -9.99
N TYR A 120 -7.96 -11.45 -10.06
CA TYR A 120 -7.35 -11.85 -11.32
C TYR A 120 -7.94 -13.17 -11.83
N GLY A 121 -8.33 -14.08 -10.93
CA GLY A 121 -8.83 -15.42 -11.28
C GLY A 121 -7.70 -16.44 -11.52
N ASP A 122 -6.47 -16.10 -11.14
CA ASP A 122 -5.31 -16.99 -11.20
C ASP A 122 -4.40 -16.74 -10.00
N TRP A 123 -3.88 -17.82 -9.40
CA TRP A 123 -3.05 -17.72 -8.21
C TRP A 123 -1.68 -17.11 -8.51
N TYR A 124 -1.10 -17.38 -9.68
CA TYR A 124 0.26 -16.97 -10.01
C TYR A 124 0.31 -15.49 -10.39
N PHE A 125 -0.46 -15.09 -11.40
CA PHE A 125 -0.51 -13.70 -11.83
C PHE A 125 -1.18 -12.81 -10.77
N GLY A 126 -2.20 -13.30 -10.08
CA GLY A 126 -2.81 -12.54 -8.99
C GLY A 126 -1.90 -12.38 -7.78
N ALA A 127 -0.96 -13.29 -7.53
CA ALA A 127 0.11 -13.05 -6.54
C ALA A 127 1.03 -11.89 -6.94
N LEU A 128 1.34 -11.75 -8.24
CA LEU A 128 2.12 -10.62 -8.75
C LEU A 128 1.35 -9.30 -8.62
N VAL A 129 0.04 -9.32 -8.87
CA VAL A 129 -0.86 -8.20 -8.59
C VAL A 129 -0.80 -7.85 -7.10
N GLY A 130 -0.93 -8.84 -6.22
CA GLY A 130 -0.80 -8.69 -4.78
C GLY A 130 0.50 -8.01 -4.35
N LYS A 131 1.63 -8.51 -4.83
CA LYS A 131 2.96 -7.93 -4.58
C LYS A 131 3.07 -6.49 -5.08
N THR A 132 2.48 -6.21 -6.24
CA THR A 132 2.41 -4.84 -6.80
C THR A 132 1.56 -3.92 -5.92
N VAL A 133 0.46 -4.41 -5.34
CA VAL A 133 -0.33 -3.67 -4.35
C VAL A 133 0.48 -3.41 -3.08
N LEU A 134 1.24 -4.38 -2.59
CA LEU A 134 2.09 -4.20 -1.41
C LEU A 134 3.18 -3.14 -1.62
N MET A 135 3.72 -3.00 -2.84
CA MET A 135 4.67 -1.93 -3.17
C MET A 135 4.11 -0.53 -2.87
N VAL A 136 2.79 -0.32 -3.02
CA VAL A 136 2.14 0.99 -2.79
C VAL A 136 2.28 1.50 -1.36
N PHE A 137 2.56 0.63 -0.37
CA PHE A 137 2.87 1.08 0.98
C PHE A 137 4.13 1.96 1.05
N ALA A 138 5.09 1.80 0.13
CA ALA A 138 6.29 2.63 0.10
C ALA A 138 6.02 4.11 -0.21
N PRO A 139 5.35 4.48 -1.32
CA PRO A 139 5.00 5.88 -1.56
C PRO A 139 4.05 6.45 -0.49
N ILE A 140 3.14 5.66 0.08
CA ILE A 140 2.29 6.13 1.19
C ILE A 140 3.15 6.45 2.42
N THR A 141 4.11 5.58 2.76
CA THR A 141 5.07 5.82 3.86
C THR A 141 5.90 7.07 3.61
N ALA A 142 6.38 7.28 2.37
CA ALA A 142 7.11 8.48 2.00
C ALA A 142 6.27 9.77 2.20
N LEU A 143 4.97 9.73 1.88
CA LEU A 143 4.04 10.84 2.14
C LEU A 143 3.80 11.06 3.64
N ALA A 144 3.72 9.99 4.43
CA ALA A 144 3.59 10.09 5.88
C ALA A 144 4.84 10.73 6.50
N VAL A 145 6.03 10.26 6.13
CA VAL A 145 7.31 10.80 6.58
C VAL A 145 7.50 12.25 6.11
N TYR A 146 7.08 12.59 4.88
CA TYR A 146 7.02 13.97 4.39
C TYR A 146 6.21 14.86 5.33
N ALA A 147 4.99 14.42 5.69
CA ALA A 147 4.09 15.18 6.53
C ALA A 147 4.63 15.34 7.96
N ILE A 148 5.20 14.27 8.53
CA ILE A 148 5.85 14.29 9.85
C ILE A 148 7.02 15.28 9.86
N ALA A 149 7.97 15.17 8.93
CA ALA A 149 9.16 16.02 8.90
C ALA A 149 8.81 17.50 8.70
N ARG A 150 7.87 17.80 7.80
CA ARG A 150 7.37 19.16 7.61
C ARG A 150 6.75 19.72 8.88
N ARG A 151 6.02 18.90 9.64
CA ARG A 151 5.34 19.31 10.87
C ARG A 151 6.29 19.53 12.04
N LEU A 152 7.35 18.74 12.14
CA LEU A 152 8.34 18.87 13.22
C LEU A 152 9.30 20.05 13.03
N THR A 153 9.41 20.58 11.81
CA THR A 153 10.40 21.61 11.46
C THR A 153 9.79 22.90 10.91
N ASP A 154 8.47 22.91 10.67
CA ASP A 154 7.72 23.95 9.96
C ASP A 154 8.25 24.33 8.56
N GLN A 155 9.16 23.52 7.99
CA GLN A 155 9.80 23.78 6.71
C GLN A 155 9.28 22.83 5.62
N PRO A 156 8.79 23.32 4.48
CA PRO A 156 8.33 22.45 3.38
C PRO A 156 9.43 21.60 2.74
N SER A 157 10.68 22.07 2.77
CA SER A 157 11.84 21.39 2.18
C SER A 157 12.24 20.12 2.95
N SER A 158 12.13 20.13 4.28
CA SER A 158 12.49 18.98 5.12
C SER A 158 11.64 17.76 4.79
N GLY A 159 10.34 17.95 4.53
CA GLY A 159 9.45 16.89 4.07
C GLY A 159 9.93 16.24 2.77
N TRP A 160 10.33 17.06 1.78
CA TRP A 160 10.81 16.56 0.49
C TRP A 160 12.11 15.77 0.62
N PHE A 161 13.07 16.25 1.42
CA PHE A 161 14.30 15.53 1.70
C PHE A 161 14.04 14.24 2.47
N ALA A 162 13.13 14.23 3.43
CA ALA A 162 12.78 13.04 4.21
C ALA A 162 12.13 11.96 3.33
N ALA A 163 11.20 12.34 2.44
CA ALA A 163 10.61 11.41 1.47
C ALA A 163 11.65 10.83 0.51
N LEU A 164 12.54 11.67 -0.03
CA LEU A 164 13.62 11.22 -0.90
C LEU A 164 14.59 10.29 -0.16
N ALA A 165 14.97 10.62 1.07
CA ALA A 165 15.86 9.80 1.88
C ALA A 165 15.24 8.42 2.15
N TYR A 166 13.95 8.36 2.50
CA TYR A 166 13.24 7.10 2.68
C TYR A 166 13.19 6.27 1.39
N LEU A 167 12.74 6.86 0.27
CA LEU A 167 12.58 6.12 -0.99
C LEU A 167 13.91 5.69 -1.61
N SER A 168 15.00 6.42 -1.35
CA SER A 168 16.34 6.04 -1.80
C SER A 168 17.07 5.10 -0.84
N THR A 169 16.48 4.78 0.32
CA THR A 169 17.06 3.81 1.27
C THR A 169 17.02 2.40 0.68
N PRO A 170 18.16 1.68 0.56
CA PRO A 170 18.22 0.36 -0.06
C PRO A 170 17.27 -0.68 0.56
N TRP A 171 17.07 -0.62 1.88
CA TRP A 171 16.14 -1.52 2.56
C TRP A 171 14.68 -1.23 2.21
N ALA A 172 14.29 0.04 2.11
CA ALA A 172 12.95 0.42 1.66
C ALA A 172 12.70 -0.10 0.24
N TYR A 173 13.69 0.03 -0.65
CA TYR A 173 13.62 -0.58 -1.98
C TYR A 173 13.44 -2.09 -1.94
N ARG A 174 14.28 -2.80 -1.18
CA ARG A 174 14.24 -4.26 -1.08
C ARG A 174 12.88 -4.77 -0.61
N ILE A 175 12.36 -4.20 0.48
CA ILE A 175 11.06 -4.58 1.03
C ILE A 175 9.91 -4.26 0.06
N SER A 176 10.03 -3.21 -0.75
CA SER A 176 8.99 -2.81 -1.70
C SER A 176 8.86 -3.71 -2.92
N ILE A 177 9.89 -4.51 -3.24
CA ILE A 177 9.88 -5.41 -4.41
C ILE A 177 9.54 -6.87 -4.06
N ILE A 178 9.42 -7.20 -2.77
CA ILE A 178 9.08 -8.53 -2.24
C ILE A 178 7.78 -8.47 -1.45
N ALA A 179 7.10 -9.60 -1.27
CA ALA A 179 5.80 -9.66 -0.60
C ALA A 179 5.92 -9.77 0.94
N TYR A 180 6.82 -8.99 1.54
CA TYR A 180 7.05 -8.98 2.98
C TYR A 180 6.09 -8.03 3.69
N THR A 181 5.78 -8.33 4.95
CA THR A 181 4.80 -7.56 5.75
C THR A 181 5.35 -6.21 6.25
N GLU A 182 6.67 -6.09 6.32
CA GLU A 182 7.40 -4.99 6.95
C GLU A 182 7.14 -3.65 6.26
N GLY A 183 6.89 -3.65 4.95
CA GLY A 183 6.56 -2.44 4.19
C GLY A 183 5.23 -1.83 4.67
N ALA A 184 4.20 -2.68 4.82
CA ALA A 184 2.91 -2.25 5.35
C ALA A 184 3.00 -1.89 6.84
N MET A 185 3.74 -2.66 7.64
CA MET A 185 3.98 -2.35 9.06
C MET A 185 4.61 -0.98 9.22
N CYS A 186 5.69 -0.68 8.47
CA CYS A 186 6.35 0.62 8.47
C CYS A 186 5.38 1.75 8.11
N CYS A 187 4.52 1.53 7.10
CA CYS A 187 3.49 2.47 6.71
C CYS A 187 2.51 2.78 7.84
N TYR A 188 1.95 1.74 8.47
CA TYR A 188 0.99 1.92 9.56
C TYR A 188 1.63 2.58 10.78
N VAL A 189 2.89 2.28 11.12
CA VAL A 189 3.62 2.96 12.19
C VAL A 189 3.81 4.44 11.88
N ALA A 190 4.23 4.78 10.65
CA ALA A 190 4.40 6.18 10.24
C ALA A 190 3.05 6.94 10.26
N LEU A 191 1.98 6.34 9.76
CA LEU A 191 0.64 6.95 9.78
C LEU A 191 0.11 7.10 11.21
N ALA A 192 0.35 6.14 12.10
CA ALA A 192 -0.02 6.24 13.50
C ALA A 192 0.73 7.37 14.22
N LEU A 193 2.05 7.50 13.97
CA LEU A 193 2.84 8.62 14.48
C LEU A 193 2.33 9.97 13.97
N LEU A 194 2.04 10.06 12.67
CA LEU A 194 1.46 11.27 12.07
C LEU A 194 0.10 11.61 12.72
N ALA A 195 -0.76 10.62 12.91
CA ALA A 195 -2.06 10.81 13.57
C ALA A 195 -1.91 11.27 15.03
N TRP A 196 -0.97 10.69 15.78
CA TRP A 196 -0.65 11.10 17.14
C TRP A 196 -0.15 12.54 17.19
N LEU A 197 0.77 12.92 16.30
CA LEU A 197 1.22 14.30 16.16
C LEU A 197 0.03 15.23 15.89
N ILE A 198 -0.82 14.92 14.89
CA ILE A 198 -2.05 15.68 14.57
C ILE A 198 -2.94 15.86 15.80
N PHE A 199 -3.06 14.84 16.65
CA PHE A 199 -3.84 14.91 17.87
C PHE A 199 -3.22 15.86 18.92
N GLN A 200 -1.89 15.91 19.06
CA GLN A 200 -1.22 16.77 20.05
C GLN A 200 -1.36 18.28 19.78
N ASP A 201 -1.62 18.70 18.54
CA ASP A 201 -1.80 20.13 18.22
C ASP A 201 -3.26 20.61 18.40
N ARG A 202 -4.17 19.71 18.79
CA ARG A 202 -5.57 20.07 19.10
C ARG A 202 -5.72 20.41 20.57
#